data_AF-A0A520ILJ2-F1
#
_entry.id   AF-A0A520ILJ2-F1
#
_cell.length_a   1.000
_cell.length_b   1.000
_cell.length_c   1.000
_cell.angle_alpha   90.00
_cell.angle_beta   90.00
_cell.angle_gamma   90.00
#
_symmetry.space_group_name_H-M   'P 1'
#
loop_
_entity.id
_entity.type
_entity.pdbx_description
1 polymer ?
#
loop_
_entity_poly.entity_id
_entity_poly.type
_entity_poly.pdbx_seq_one_letter_code
_entity_poly.pdbx_strand_id
1 'polypeptide(L)'
;MKPKAATLLLLLLSIHTMNTFAQKKKALPKGVLYHKILNNQTPTPELIIGTGNQYTGEGLSVNTPNSLVRLNKYYSLAERFVKYQVRFSEDAVAVFQTDQGDLKAYVDLPNKKIYLGTNPVKEMKADFLDASHEYTVEIHRNYQESKLLINDLKTGKKAEISATMDGSGGVGRGSEGPGFFVGLQHDYYCFGLASGSSVLIRQISVISKESNLTLLLYGDSITEPEGYFPTADFPKSWTQLIMKKVKGRSMASGRGGTTIAQVLDRIKNELPYVKSKYVMVTIGTNGGNTEANLSELVE
;
A
#
# COMPACT_ATOMS: atom_id res chain seq x y z
N MET A 1 -39.16 66.69 -32.12
CA MET A 1 -39.63 65.60 -31.23
C MET A 1 -38.53 64.55 -31.12
N LYS A 2 -37.92 64.48 -29.92
CA LYS A 2 -36.97 63.50 -29.35
C LYS A 2 -36.08 62.63 -30.28
N PRO A 3 -34.75 62.82 -30.26
CA PRO A 3 -33.81 61.73 -30.52
C PRO A 3 -33.57 60.95 -29.21
N LYS A 4 -33.61 59.61 -29.24
CA LYS A 4 -33.10 58.79 -28.13
C LYS A 4 -31.63 58.50 -28.37
N ALA A 5 -30.82 59.21 -27.59
CA ALA A 5 -29.38 59.11 -27.53
C ALA A 5 -28.92 57.79 -26.90
N ALA A 6 -27.76 57.36 -27.37
CA ALA A 6 -26.90 56.34 -26.79
C ALA A 6 -26.64 56.62 -25.31
N THR A 7 -27.03 55.68 -24.44
CA THR A 7 -26.55 55.63 -23.04
C THR A 7 -26.73 54.21 -22.52
N LEU A 8 -25.78 53.31 -22.82
CA LEU A 8 -25.33 52.26 -21.89
C LEU A 8 -24.05 51.58 -22.40
N LEU A 9 -23.06 52.40 -22.80
CA LEU A 9 -21.66 51.97 -22.92
C LEU A 9 -20.92 52.67 -21.78
N LEU A 10 -20.07 51.92 -21.05
CA LEU A 10 -19.31 52.32 -19.85
C LEU A 10 -20.10 52.33 -18.53
N LEU A 11 -20.40 51.14 -17.98
CA LEU A 11 -20.12 50.89 -16.55
C LEU A 11 -20.09 49.38 -16.20
N LEU A 12 -19.47 48.53 -17.01
CA LEU A 12 -19.17 47.13 -16.64
C LEU A 12 -17.81 46.66 -17.18
N LEU A 13 -16.76 47.50 -17.05
CA LEU A 13 -15.51 46.99 -16.49
C LEU A 13 -15.83 46.84 -14.99
N SER A 14 -15.69 45.71 -14.30
CA SER A 14 -14.55 44.81 -14.28
C SER A 14 -14.93 43.59 -13.42
N ILE A 15 -15.61 42.61 -14.00
CA ILE A 15 -15.67 41.25 -13.43
C ILE A 15 -15.22 40.29 -14.52
N HIS A 16 -14.04 40.56 -15.06
CA HIS A 16 -13.30 39.57 -15.84
C HIS A 16 -12.80 38.50 -14.86
N THR A 17 -13.52 37.38 -14.89
CA THR A 17 -12.92 36.04 -14.90
C THR A 17 -11.92 35.75 -13.78
N MET A 18 -12.39 35.73 -12.54
CA MET A 18 -11.99 34.67 -11.62
C MET A 18 -12.90 33.46 -11.85
N ASN A 19 -12.81 32.85 -13.04
CA ASN A 19 -13.22 31.46 -13.20
C ASN A 19 -12.13 30.65 -12.50
N THR A 20 -12.37 30.42 -11.22
CA THR A 20 -11.76 29.37 -10.44
C THR A 20 -11.59 28.13 -11.30
N PHE A 21 -10.35 27.82 -11.65
CA PHE A 21 -9.94 26.46 -12.00
C PHE A 21 -10.14 25.60 -10.75
N ALA A 22 -11.40 25.28 -10.44
CA ALA A 22 -11.72 24.13 -9.64
C ALA A 22 -11.30 22.93 -10.47
N GLN A 23 -10.04 22.48 -10.30
CA GLN A 23 -9.63 21.14 -10.66
C GLN A 23 -10.71 20.22 -10.09
N LYS A 24 -11.60 19.71 -10.95
CA LYS A 24 -12.49 18.61 -10.59
C LYS A 24 -11.57 17.53 -10.05
N LYS A 25 -11.54 17.35 -8.72
CA LYS A 25 -10.82 16.25 -8.08
C LYS A 25 -11.34 14.98 -8.74
N LYS A 26 -10.52 14.40 -9.62
CA LYS A 26 -10.85 13.16 -10.30
C LYS A 26 -11.17 12.14 -9.20
N ALA A 27 -12.34 11.52 -9.28
CA ALA A 27 -12.69 10.49 -8.32
C ALA A 27 -11.58 9.44 -8.31
N LEU A 28 -11.11 9.10 -7.10
CA LEU A 28 -10.10 8.07 -6.96
C LEU A 28 -10.67 6.74 -7.48
N PRO A 29 -9.82 5.87 -8.06
CA PRO A 29 -10.23 4.51 -8.40
C PRO A 29 -10.91 3.82 -7.21
N LYS A 30 -11.81 2.88 -7.49
CA LYS A 30 -12.42 2.04 -6.44
C LYS A 30 -11.31 1.27 -5.71
N GLY A 31 -11.47 1.08 -4.40
CA GLY A 31 -10.50 0.33 -3.58
C GLY A 31 -9.29 1.13 -3.10
N VAL A 32 -9.19 2.43 -3.38
CA VAL A 32 -8.11 3.27 -2.82
C VAL A 32 -8.32 3.47 -1.32
N LEU A 33 -7.44 2.87 -0.51
CA LEU A 33 -7.43 2.95 0.96
C LEU A 33 -6.68 4.19 1.46
N TYR A 34 -5.67 4.61 0.70
CA TYR A 34 -4.88 5.79 0.99
C TYR A 34 -4.33 6.37 -0.32
N HIS A 35 -4.29 7.69 -0.43
CA HIS A 35 -3.68 8.37 -1.57
C HIS A 35 -3.20 9.75 -1.16
N LYS A 36 -1.93 10.04 -1.42
CA LYS A 36 -1.34 11.35 -1.16
C LYS A 36 -0.33 11.70 -2.23
N ILE A 37 -0.47 12.92 -2.77
CA ILE A 37 0.58 13.61 -3.53
C ILE A 37 1.45 14.34 -2.50
N LEU A 38 2.75 14.06 -2.52
CA LEU A 38 3.71 14.57 -1.56
C LEU A 38 4.32 15.87 -2.07
N ASN A 39 4.36 16.89 -1.22
CA ASN A 39 5.00 18.17 -1.48
C ASN A 39 5.17 18.91 -0.14
N ASN A 40 5.87 20.05 -0.17
CA ASN A 40 6.06 20.92 0.99
C ASN A 40 4.88 21.87 1.29
N GLN A 41 3.77 21.76 0.55
CA GLN A 41 2.61 22.65 0.71
C GLN A 41 1.56 22.09 1.68
N THR A 42 1.47 20.75 1.76
CA THR A 42 0.43 20.08 2.54
C THR A 42 1.04 19.16 3.59
N PRO A 43 0.68 19.32 4.87
CA PRO A 43 1.07 18.34 5.89
C PRO A 43 0.59 16.94 5.50
N THR A 44 1.46 15.97 5.75
CA THR A 44 1.15 14.54 5.64
C THR A 44 1.53 13.87 6.97
N PRO A 45 0.71 14.09 8.02
CA PRO A 45 1.01 13.61 9.37
C PRO A 45 1.07 12.07 9.46
N GLU A 46 0.51 11.36 8.49
CA GLU A 46 0.57 9.91 8.42
C GLU A 46 1.95 9.38 7.99
N LEU A 47 2.85 10.22 7.45
CA LEU A 47 4.22 9.81 7.13
C LEU A 47 5.18 10.15 8.26
N ILE A 48 5.75 9.11 8.88
CA ILE A 48 6.83 9.24 9.85
C ILE A 48 8.14 9.27 9.07
N ILE A 49 8.85 10.39 9.16
CA ILE A 49 10.02 10.70 8.34
C ILE A 49 11.26 10.73 9.23
N GLY A 50 12.25 9.91 8.89
CA GLY A 50 13.55 9.93 9.57
C GLY A 50 14.36 11.21 9.27
N THR A 51 15.28 11.54 10.19
CA THR A 51 16.17 12.69 10.08
C THR A 51 16.91 12.74 8.74
N GLY A 52 16.98 13.92 8.13
CA GLY A 52 17.66 14.15 6.84
C GLY A 52 16.81 13.95 5.59
N ASN A 53 15.61 13.38 5.72
CA ASN A 53 14.62 13.33 4.65
C ASN A 53 13.70 14.55 4.73
N GLN A 54 13.30 15.10 3.58
CA GLN A 54 12.58 16.38 3.56
C GLN A 54 11.58 16.51 2.42
N TYR A 55 10.47 17.17 2.69
CA TYR A 55 9.55 17.59 1.64
C TYR A 55 10.15 18.73 0.82
N THR A 56 9.97 18.63 -0.49
CA THR A 56 10.31 19.66 -1.48
C THR A 56 9.05 20.04 -2.25
N GLY A 57 9.15 21.02 -3.15
CA GLY A 57 8.05 21.34 -4.07
C GLY A 57 7.71 20.19 -5.03
N GLU A 58 8.63 19.26 -5.26
CA GLU A 58 8.45 18.15 -6.22
C GLU A 58 7.96 16.85 -5.59
N GLY A 59 8.20 16.64 -4.29
CA GLY A 59 8.00 15.37 -3.60
C GLY A 59 8.73 15.28 -2.27
N LEU A 60 8.68 14.11 -1.63
CA LEU A 60 9.50 13.77 -0.47
C LEU A 60 10.86 13.24 -0.94
N SER A 61 11.93 13.98 -0.63
CA SER A 61 13.30 13.59 -0.92
C SER A 61 13.84 12.70 0.20
N VAL A 62 14.25 11.48 -0.14
CA VAL A 62 14.90 10.54 0.77
C VAL A 62 16.37 10.45 0.37
N ASN A 63 17.24 11.08 1.17
CA ASN A 63 18.66 11.26 0.84
C ASN A 63 19.60 10.63 1.86
N THR A 64 19.06 10.12 2.98
CA THR A 64 19.84 9.46 4.02
C THR A 64 19.83 7.95 3.76
N PRO A 65 20.97 7.32 3.44
CA PRO A 65 21.05 5.87 3.32
C PRO A 65 20.60 5.16 4.60
N ASN A 66 19.92 4.03 4.45
CA ASN A 66 19.31 3.23 5.51
C ASN A 66 18.23 3.95 6.34
N SER A 67 17.77 5.14 5.91
CA SER A 67 16.63 5.83 6.51
C SER A 67 15.33 5.37 5.85
N LEU A 68 14.35 5.00 6.66
CA LEU A 68 13.02 4.59 6.21
C LEU A 68 12.00 5.67 6.55
N VAL A 69 11.16 5.96 5.58
CA VAL A 69 9.90 6.68 5.79
C VAL A 69 8.81 5.64 5.95
N ARG A 70 7.99 5.78 7.00
CA ARG A 70 6.90 4.84 7.31
C ARG A 70 5.54 5.52 7.15
N LEU A 71 4.63 4.90 6.41
CA LEU A 71 3.22 5.23 6.44
C LEU A 71 2.58 4.65 7.70
N ASN A 72 2.19 5.51 8.64
CA ASN A 72 1.54 5.19 9.90
C ASN A 72 0.04 4.88 9.72
N LYS A 73 -0.25 3.93 8.83
CA LYS A 73 -1.57 3.36 8.59
C LYS A 73 -1.43 1.85 8.60
N TYR A 74 -2.18 1.22 9.49
CA TYR A 74 -2.09 -0.20 9.76
C TYR A 74 -3.00 -0.98 8.79
N TYR A 75 -2.42 -1.86 7.97
CA TYR A 75 -3.11 -2.62 6.93
C TYR A 75 -2.77 -4.11 6.95
N SER A 76 -3.75 -4.96 6.62
CA SER A 76 -3.57 -6.41 6.50
C SER A 76 -4.47 -7.12 5.47
N LEU A 77 -5.16 -6.38 4.58
CA LEU A 77 -5.95 -7.00 3.49
C LEU A 77 -5.11 -7.94 2.62
N ALA A 78 -5.46 -9.21 2.53
CA ALA A 78 -4.67 -10.23 1.84
C ALA A 78 -4.46 -9.95 0.33
N GLU A 79 -5.33 -9.15 -0.29
CA GLU A 79 -5.23 -8.73 -1.69
C GLU A 79 -5.18 -7.20 -1.80
N ARG A 80 -3.96 -6.68 -1.84
CA ARG A 80 -3.69 -5.24 -1.89
C ARG A 80 -2.39 -4.95 -2.62
N PHE A 81 -2.13 -3.69 -2.90
CA PHE A 81 -0.80 -3.23 -3.28
C PHE A 81 -0.56 -1.80 -2.81
N VAL A 82 0.70 -1.49 -2.57
CA VAL A 82 1.15 -0.10 -2.40
C VAL A 82 1.85 0.34 -3.68
N LYS A 83 1.53 1.55 -4.14
CA LYS A 83 2.04 2.17 -5.35
C LYS A 83 2.73 3.48 -5.01
N TYR A 84 3.92 3.67 -5.58
CA TYR A 84 4.70 4.89 -5.47
C TYR A 84 4.94 5.47 -6.85
N GLN A 85 4.88 6.80 -6.99
CA GLN A 85 5.49 7.50 -8.12
C GLN A 85 6.84 8.04 -7.67
N VAL A 86 7.90 7.64 -8.38
CA VAL A 86 9.27 7.80 -7.90
C VAL A 86 10.22 8.27 -9.00
N ARG A 87 11.26 9.00 -8.60
CA ARG A 87 12.45 9.31 -9.42
C ARG A 87 13.68 8.93 -8.62
N PHE A 88 14.64 8.28 -9.27
CA PHE A 88 15.87 7.78 -8.65
C PHE A 88 17.06 8.61 -9.09
N SER A 89 18.05 8.79 -8.21
CA SER A 89 19.39 9.20 -8.66
C SER A 89 20.14 8.04 -9.31
N GLU A 90 21.16 8.35 -10.12
CA GLU A 90 21.87 7.37 -10.94
C GLU A 90 22.50 6.22 -10.14
N ASP A 91 22.93 6.52 -8.92
CA ASP A 91 23.58 5.60 -7.98
C ASP A 91 22.60 4.93 -6.99
N ALA A 92 21.29 5.20 -7.10
CA ALA A 92 20.32 4.79 -6.09
C ALA A 92 19.99 3.30 -6.13
N VAL A 93 20.00 2.70 -4.94
CA VAL A 93 19.31 1.44 -4.63
C VAL A 93 18.18 1.78 -3.67
N ALA A 94 16.95 1.78 -4.18
CA ALA A 94 15.75 2.04 -3.39
C ALA A 94 15.24 0.75 -2.74
N VAL A 95 14.66 0.87 -1.55
CA VAL A 95 14.02 -0.24 -0.83
C VAL A 95 12.58 0.12 -0.48
N PHE A 96 11.68 -0.84 -0.66
CA PHE A 96 10.28 -0.80 -0.27
C PHE A 96 10.03 -2.04 0.59
N GLN A 97 9.66 -1.86 1.84
CA GLN A 97 9.57 -2.95 2.81
C GLN A 97 8.44 -2.71 3.82
N THR A 98 8.21 -3.70 4.68
CA THR A 98 7.45 -3.49 5.91
C THR A 98 8.33 -2.87 7.00
N ASP A 99 7.73 -2.38 8.06
CA ASP A 99 8.45 -1.95 9.27
C ASP A 99 9.18 -3.10 9.98
N GLN A 100 8.69 -4.33 9.85
CA GLN A 100 9.35 -5.53 10.38
C GLN A 100 10.44 -6.10 9.44
N GLY A 101 10.50 -5.61 8.19
CA GLY A 101 11.48 -6.04 7.20
C GLY A 101 11.30 -7.48 6.70
N ASP A 102 10.14 -8.09 6.92
CA ASP A 102 9.80 -9.47 6.49
C ASP A 102 9.60 -9.56 4.96
N LEU A 103 9.14 -8.47 4.33
CA LEU A 103 9.17 -8.26 2.89
C LEU A 103 10.14 -7.12 2.59
N LYS A 104 11.06 -7.34 1.63
CA LYS A 104 11.90 -6.28 1.06
C LYS A 104 11.92 -6.37 -0.45
N ALA A 105 11.58 -5.28 -1.12
CA ALA A 105 11.57 -5.14 -2.57
C ALA A 105 12.51 -4.00 -2.96
N TYR A 106 13.34 -4.21 -3.96
CA TYR A 106 14.42 -3.30 -4.31
C TYR A 106 14.38 -2.90 -5.78
N VAL A 107 14.75 -1.65 -6.04
CA VAL A 107 15.04 -1.13 -7.37
C VAL A 107 16.48 -0.65 -7.36
N ASP A 108 17.33 -1.30 -8.13
CA ASP A 108 18.78 -1.06 -8.22
C ASP A 108 19.08 -0.44 -9.58
N LEU A 109 19.17 0.89 -9.58
CA LEU A 109 19.37 1.67 -10.79
C LEU A 109 20.75 1.47 -11.42
N PRO A 110 21.86 1.39 -10.65
CA PRO A 110 23.20 1.12 -11.18
C PRO A 110 23.28 -0.22 -11.93
N ASN A 111 22.74 -1.28 -11.33
CA ASN A 111 22.85 -2.63 -11.90
C ASN A 111 21.70 -2.98 -12.85
N LYS A 112 20.80 -2.02 -13.11
CA LYS A 112 19.61 -2.16 -13.96
C LYS A 112 18.80 -3.40 -13.58
N LYS A 113 18.45 -3.54 -12.30
CA LYS A 113 17.71 -4.71 -11.82
C LYS A 113 16.67 -4.36 -10.77
N ILE A 114 15.71 -5.26 -10.63
CA ILE A 114 14.76 -5.27 -9.50
C ILE A 114 14.86 -6.63 -8.80
N TYR A 115 14.66 -6.65 -7.49
CA TYR A 115 14.72 -7.91 -6.73
C TYR A 115 13.88 -7.90 -5.46
N LEU A 116 13.42 -9.08 -5.06
CA LEU A 116 12.86 -9.35 -3.75
C LEU A 116 13.96 -9.95 -2.87
N GLY A 117 14.12 -9.40 -1.66
CA GLY A 117 15.09 -9.85 -0.66
C GLY A 117 14.73 -11.18 0.00
N THR A 118 14.16 -12.12 -0.75
CA THR A 118 13.87 -13.50 -0.33
C THR A 118 15.15 -14.32 -0.23
N ASN A 119 15.05 -15.53 0.33
CA ASN A 119 16.14 -16.51 0.32
C ASN A 119 15.69 -17.83 -0.32
N PRO A 120 16.15 -18.19 -1.53
CA PRO A 120 17.08 -17.44 -2.37
C PRO A 120 16.48 -16.14 -2.90
N VAL A 121 17.35 -15.18 -3.26
CA VAL A 121 16.94 -13.90 -3.85
C VAL A 121 16.25 -14.15 -5.18
N LYS A 122 15.11 -13.48 -5.41
CA LYS A 122 14.43 -13.45 -6.71
C LYS A 122 14.72 -12.12 -7.38
N GLU A 123 15.40 -12.15 -8.52
CA GLU A 123 15.81 -10.94 -9.25
C GLU A 123 15.58 -11.04 -10.75
N MET A 124 15.49 -9.89 -11.43
CA MET A 124 15.48 -9.80 -12.88
C MET A 124 16.16 -8.52 -13.36
N LYS A 125 16.61 -8.53 -14.62
CA LYS A 125 17.08 -7.33 -15.32
C LYS A 125 15.93 -6.42 -15.73
N ALA A 126 16.19 -5.12 -15.65
CA ALA A 126 15.30 -4.04 -16.04
C ALA A 126 16.15 -2.97 -16.77
N ASP A 127 16.63 -3.31 -17.97
CA ASP A 127 17.61 -2.49 -18.72
C ASP A 127 17.10 -1.09 -19.12
N PHE A 128 15.80 -0.84 -18.98
CA PHE A 128 15.18 0.45 -19.23
C PHE A 128 15.25 1.44 -18.05
N LEU A 129 15.81 1.01 -16.90
CA LEU A 129 16.03 1.91 -15.77
C LEU A 129 16.99 3.04 -16.15
N ASP A 130 16.65 4.28 -15.83
CA ASP A 130 17.31 5.51 -16.22
C ASP A 130 16.99 6.62 -15.20
N ALA A 131 18.01 7.35 -14.74
CA ALA A 131 17.85 8.36 -13.69
C ALA A 131 17.06 9.59 -14.14
N SER A 132 16.97 9.83 -15.45
CA SER A 132 16.21 10.95 -16.03
C SER A 132 14.70 10.66 -16.15
N HIS A 133 14.27 9.44 -15.85
CA HIS A 133 12.87 9.01 -15.98
C HIS A 133 12.16 8.97 -14.64
N GLU A 134 10.83 8.98 -14.70
CA GLU A 134 9.97 8.71 -13.55
C GLU A 134 9.31 7.34 -13.69
N TYR A 135 9.05 6.71 -12.55
CA TYR A 135 8.54 5.35 -12.49
C TYR A 135 7.31 5.27 -11.60
N THR A 136 6.46 4.29 -11.86
CA THR A 136 5.63 3.73 -10.80
C THR A 136 6.21 2.43 -10.29
N VAL A 137 6.37 2.32 -8.99
CA VAL A 137 6.76 1.09 -8.30
C VAL A 137 5.57 0.58 -7.51
N GLU A 138 5.21 -0.68 -7.71
CA GLU A 138 4.07 -1.31 -7.08
C GLU A 138 4.49 -2.59 -6.36
N ILE A 139 4.17 -2.68 -5.07
CA ILE A 139 4.44 -3.85 -4.23
C ILE A 139 3.10 -4.51 -3.90
N HIS A 140 2.88 -5.65 -4.53
CA HIS A 140 1.63 -6.39 -4.56
C HIS A 140 1.64 -7.54 -3.56
N ARG A 141 0.53 -7.68 -2.85
CA ARG A 141 0.16 -8.82 -2.02
C ARG A 141 -0.99 -9.59 -2.62
N ASN A 142 -0.89 -10.91 -2.68
CA ASN A 142 -1.96 -11.84 -3.03
C ASN A 142 -1.82 -13.11 -2.18
N TYR A 143 -2.30 -13.10 -0.92
CA TYR A 143 -2.32 -14.26 -0.02
C TYR A 143 -1.01 -15.04 0.19
N GLN A 144 -0.52 -15.81 -0.75
CA GLN A 144 0.77 -16.52 -0.64
C GLN A 144 1.83 -15.95 -1.58
N GLU A 145 1.44 -15.01 -2.44
CA GLU A 145 2.32 -14.36 -3.40
C GLU A 145 2.62 -12.91 -2.98
N SER A 146 3.88 -12.53 -3.20
CA SER A 146 4.38 -11.16 -3.20
C SER A 146 4.95 -10.83 -4.57
N LYS A 147 4.69 -9.63 -5.08
CA LYS A 147 5.11 -9.19 -6.41
C LYS A 147 5.63 -7.76 -6.40
N LEU A 148 6.72 -7.51 -7.11
CA LEU A 148 7.27 -6.19 -7.39
C LEU A 148 7.10 -5.89 -8.88
N LEU A 149 6.41 -4.80 -9.20
CA LEU A 149 6.23 -4.28 -10.55
C LEU A 149 6.83 -2.88 -10.62
N ILE A 150 7.61 -2.61 -11.65
CA ILE A 150 8.06 -1.25 -12.00
C ILE A 150 7.64 -0.92 -13.44
N ASN A 151 7.15 0.29 -13.64
CA ASN A 151 6.74 0.82 -14.94
C ASN A 151 7.35 2.20 -15.16
N ASP A 152 8.07 2.35 -16.27
CA ASP A 152 8.59 3.63 -16.75
C ASP A 152 7.44 4.50 -17.29
N LEU A 153 7.27 5.69 -16.71
CA LEU A 153 6.20 6.61 -17.09
C LEU A 153 6.45 7.34 -18.41
N LYS A 154 7.70 7.39 -18.87
CA LYS A 154 8.09 8.01 -20.15
C LYS A 154 8.00 7.02 -21.30
N THR A 155 8.53 5.81 -21.11
CA THR A 155 8.61 4.80 -22.20
C THR A 155 7.49 3.76 -22.17
N GLY A 156 6.79 3.60 -21.04
CA GLY A 156 5.78 2.55 -20.83
C GLY A 156 6.36 1.14 -20.65
N LYS A 157 7.69 0.98 -20.63
CA LYS A 157 8.34 -0.31 -20.37
C LYS A 157 8.11 -0.75 -18.93
N LYS A 158 8.03 -2.08 -18.74
CA LYS A 158 7.72 -2.71 -17.45
C LYS A 158 8.67 -3.85 -17.14
N ALA A 159 8.93 -4.06 -15.86
CA ALA A 159 9.57 -5.26 -15.31
C ALA A 159 8.79 -5.73 -14.08
N GLU A 160 8.61 -7.03 -13.95
CA GLU A 160 7.83 -7.66 -12.88
C GLU A 160 8.53 -8.92 -12.38
N ILE A 161 8.64 -9.04 -11.06
CA ILE A 161 9.03 -10.29 -10.38
C ILE A 161 7.95 -10.66 -9.37
N SER A 162 7.68 -11.96 -9.25
CA SER A 162 6.82 -12.51 -8.21
C SER A 162 7.47 -13.69 -7.53
N ALA A 163 7.02 -13.94 -6.30
CA ALA A 163 7.46 -15.04 -5.47
C ALA A 163 6.25 -15.54 -4.67
N THR A 164 6.07 -16.86 -4.61
CA THR A 164 5.00 -17.51 -3.85
C THR A 164 5.63 -18.32 -2.73
N MET A 165 5.19 -18.15 -1.49
CA MET A 165 5.66 -18.98 -0.38
C MET A 165 5.23 -20.44 -0.56
N ASP A 166 6.06 -21.37 -0.09
CA ASP A 166 5.79 -22.81 -0.11
C ASP A 166 5.92 -23.46 1.28
N GLY A 167 5.85 -22.66 2.33
CA GLY A 167 5.99 -23.09 3.72
C GLY A 167 5.09 -24.26 4.09
N SER A 168 5.63 -25.19 4.87
CA SER A 168 4.92 -26.30 5.51
C SER A 168 4.05 -25.86 6.70
N GLY A 169 4.03 -24.57 7.02
CA GLY A 169 3.21 -24.00 8.09
C GLY A 169 3.74 -24.27 9.50
N GLY A 170 2.97 -23.82 10.49
CA GLY A 170 3.21 -24.05 11.91
C GLY A 170 3.99 -22.95 12.64
N VAL A 171 3.68 -22.81 13.93
CA VAL A 171 4.43 -22.02 14.92
C VAL A 171 4.58 -22.89 16.18
N GLY A 172 5.80 -23.03 16.71
CA GLY A 172 6.07 -23.77 17.94
C GLY A 172 6.49 -25.24 17.73
N ARG A 173 6.26 -26.08 18.76
CA ARG A 173 6.75 -27.46 18.81
C ARG A 173 6.02 -28.33 17.78
N GLY A 174 6.70 -28.69 16.69
CA GLY A 174 6.15 -29.46 15.56
C GLY A 174 6.15 -28.73 14.22
N SER A 175 6.68 -27.50 14.12
CA SER A 175 6.86 -26.84 12.82
C SER A 175 7.93 -27.56 11.99
N GLU A 176 7.57 -28.05 10.81
CA GLU A 176 8.47 -28.80 9.90
C GLU A 176 9.45 -27.89 9.12
N GLY A 177 9.39 -26.58 9.33
CA GLY A 177 10.26 -25.58 8.74
C GLY A 177 9.46 -24.49 7.99
N PRO A 178 10.06 -23.31 7.73
CA PRO A 178 9.33 -22.18 7.15
C PRO A 178 9.09 -22.29 5.64
N GLY A 179 9.70 -23.27 4.95
CA GLY A 179 9.81 -23.31 3.48
C GLY A 179 10.42 -22.01 2.92
N PHE A 180 10.19 -21.76 1.64
CA PHE A 180 10.43 -20.49 1.00
C PHE A 180 9.39 -19.47 1.46
N PHE A 181 9.87 -18.36 2.03
CA PHE A 181 9.04 -17.30 2.59
C PHE A 181 9.23 -15.98 1.82
N VAL A 182 8.13 -15.28 1.57
CA VAL A 182 8.10 -14.10 0.68
C VAL A 182 7.64 -12.82 1.38
N GLY A 183 7.59 -12.83 2.71
CA GLY A 183 7.04 -11.73 3.52
C GLY A 183 5.51 -11.63 3.39
N LEU A 184 4.86 -11.13 4.43
CA LEU A 184 3.40 -11.03 4.51
C LEU A 184 2.90 -9.59 4.30
N GLN A 185 3.84 -8.64 4.20
CA GLN A 185 3.61 -7.21 3.93
C GLN A 185 2.79 -6.48 5.01
N HIS A 186 2.72 -7.03 6.22
CA HIS A 186 1.81 -6.54 7.27
C HIS A 186 2.21 -5.20 7.88
N ASP A 187 1.26 -4.68 8.67
CA ASP A 187 1.43 -3.59 9.60
C ASP A 187 1.65 -2.25 8.89
N TYR A 188 2.88 -1.86 8.60
CA TYR A 188 3.19 -0.53 8.06
C TYR A 188 4.08 -0.59 6.81
N TYR A 189 3.73 0.23 5.80
CA TYR A 189 4.55 0.37 4.61
C TYR A 189 5.72 1.32 4.85
N CYS A 190 6.91 0.85 4.54
CA CYS A 190 8.16 1.60 4.61
C CYS A 190 8.80 1.73 3.23
N PHE A 191 9.43 2.86 2.97
CA PHE A 191 10.26 3.07 1.78
C PHE A 191 11.49 3.89 2.12
N GLY A 192 12.58 3.69 1.39
CA GLY A 192 13.81 4.40 1.65
C GLY A 192 14.90 4.19 0.62
N LEU A 193 16.09 4.68 0.96
CA LEU A 193 17.32 4.56 0.19
C LEU A 193 18.22 3.53 0.88
N ALA A 194 18.50 2.39 0.26
CA ALA A 194 19.43 1.41 0.79
C ALA A 194 20.89 1.85 0.58
N SER A 195 21.19 2.40 -0.60
CA SER A 195 22.49 3.01 -0.92
C SER A 195 22.33 4.03 -2.05
N GLY A 196 23.34 4.87 -2.27
CA GLY A 196 23.34 5.92 -3.30
C GLY A 196 22.99 7.29 -2.73
N SER A 197 22.58 8.21 -3.60
CA SER A 197 22.42 9.63 -3.25
C SER A 197 21.00 10.03 -2.85
N SER A 198 19.99 9.61 -3.61
CA SER A 198 18.59 9.99 -3.35
C SER A 198 17.52 9.17 -4.07
N VAL A 199 16.34 9.10 -3.45
CA VAL A 199 15.06 8.74 -4.08
C VAL A 199 14.06 9.86 -3.82
N LEU A 200 13.39 10.35 -4.86
CA LEU A 200 12.28 11.29 -4.75
C LEU A 200 10.95 10.54 -4.87
N ILE A 201 10.08 10.66 -3.86
CA ILE A 201 8.73 10.09 -3.86
C ILE A 201 7.70 11.21 -4.07
N ARG A 202 6.99 11.19 -5.19
CA ARG A 202 5.97 12.20 -5.52
C ARG A 202 4.59 11.83 -5.05
N GLN A 203 4.29 10.54 -5.02
CA GLN A 203 2.96 10.04 -4.69
C GLN A 203 3.09 8.68 -4.00
N ILE A 204 2.22 8.44 -3.04
CA ILE A 204 1.99 7.13 -2.42
C ILE A 204 0.50 6.80 -2.50
N SER A 205 0.16 5.55 -2.77
CA SER A 205 -1.21 5.06 -2.75
C SER A 205 -1.26 3.63 -2.24
N VAL A 206 -2.22 3.32 -1.37
CA VAL A 206 -2.53 1.95 -0.94
C VAL A 206 -3.87 1.59 -1.53
N ILE A 207 -3.93 0.46 -2.22
CA ILE A 207 -5.07 0.08 -3.06
C ILE A 207 -5.42 -1.37 -2.76
N SER A 208 -6.68 -1.63 -2.40
CA SER A 208 -7.24 -2.97 -2.37
C SER A 208 -7.55 -3.43 -3.79
N LYS A 209 -7.25 -4.70 -4.08
CA LYS A 209 -7.50 -5.29 -5.40
C LYS A 209 -8.99 -5.51 -5.66
N GLU A 210 -9.80 -5.60 -4.61
CA GLU A 210 -11.24 -5.74 -4.70
C GLU A 210 -11.96 -4.68 -3.85
N SER A 211 -13.20 -4.37 -4.23
CA SER A 211 -14.06 -3.44 -3.50
C SER A 211 -15.51 -3.84 -3.67
N ASN A 212 -16.47 -3.27 -2.95
CA ASN A 212 -17.87 -3.72 -2.95
C ASN A 212 -17.95 -5.24 -2.70
N LEU A 213 -17.34 -5.67 -1.60
CA LEU A 213 -17.31 -7.07 -1.19
C LEU A 213 -18.69 -7.50 -0.67
N THR A 214 -19.04 -8.77 -0.87
CA THR A 214 -20.12 -9.40 -0.11
C THR A 214 -19.68 -9.62 1.33
N LEU A 215 -18.45 -10.11 1.57
CA LEU A 215 -17.95 -10.42 2.90
C LEU A 215 -16.48 -9.99 3.07
N LEU A 216 -16.18 -9.33 4.18
CA LEU A 216 -14.82 -9.04 4.64
C LEU A 216 -14.59 -9.70 5.99
N LEU A 217 -13.58 -10.56 6.08
CA LEU A 217 -13.20 -11.30 7.28
C LEU A 217 -12.06 -10.55 8.00
N TYR A 218 -12.21 -10.19 9.27
CA TYR A 218 -11.15 -9.64 10.11
C TYR A 218 -10.79 -10.62 11.22
N GLY A 219 -9.52 -10.64 11.61
CA GLY A 219 -9.12 -11.34 12.82
C GLY A 219 -7.61 -11.42 13.01
N ASP A 220 -7.22 -12.30 13.94
CA ASP A 220 -5.82 -12.56 14.27
C ASP A 220 -5.21 -13.67 13.38
N SER A 221 -4.26 -14.46 13.92
CA SER A 221 -3.59 -15.58 13.23
C SER A 221 -4.58 -16.63 12.75
N ILE A 222 -5.71 -16.82 13.44
CA ILE A 222 -6.74 -17.76 13.00
C ILE A 222 -7.34 -17.31 11.67
N THR A 223 -7.43 -15.99 11.43
CA THR A 223 -7.98 -15.38 10.21
C THR A 223 -6.90 -15.09 9.16
N GLU A 224 -5.63 -15.40 9.45
CA GLU A 224 -4.48 -15.26 8.55
C GLU A 224 -4.12 -16.64 7.96
N PRO A 225 -4.72 -17.05 6.82
CA PRO A 225 -4.52 -18.39 6.29
C PRO A 225 -3.11 -18.60 5.72
N GLU A 226 -2.42 -17.53 5.33
CA GLU A 226 -1.02 -17.54 4.89
C GLU A 226 -0.03 -17.61 6.07
N GLY A 227 1.04 -18.40 5.94
CA GLY A 227 2.12 -18.48 6.95
C GLY A 227 1.87 -19.44 8.11
N TYR A 228 0.64 -19.62 8.59
CA TYR A 228 0.32 -20.59 9.66
C TYR A 228 -0.06 -21.98 9.14
N PHE A 229 -0.79 -22.04 8.02
CA PHE A 229 -1.15 -23.31 7.39
C PHE A 229 -0.08 -23.74 6.39
N PRO A 230 0.15 -25.06 6.22
CA PRO A 230 0.92 -25.55 5.09
C PRO A 230 0.35 -24.98 3.79
N THR A 231 1.21 -24.57 2.87
CA THR A 231 0.79 -23.99 1.58
C THR A 231 -0.14 -24.92 0.81
N ALA A 232 0.09 -26.24 0.88
CA ALA A 232 -0.78 -27.24 0.29
C ALA A 232 -2.21 -27.25 0.88
N ASP A 233 -2.37 -26.82 2.14
CA ASP A 233 -3.63 -26.78 2.87
C ASP A 233 -4.25 -25.38 2.95
N PHE A 234 -3.58 -24.34 2.44
CA PHE A 234 -4.13 -23.00 2.34
C PHE A 234 -5.56 -22.97 1.76
N PRO A 235 -5.89 -23.71 0.67
CA PRO A 235 -7.25 -23.74 0.12
C PRO A 235 -8.30 -24.38 1.04
N LYS A 236 -7.87 -25.08 2.10
CA LYS A 236 -8.70 -25.75 3.12
C LYS A 236 -8.81 -24.93 4.41
N SER A 237 -8.09 -23.82 4.54
CA SER A 237 -8.26 -22.90 5.68
C SER A 237 -9.71 -22.41 5.74
N TRP A 238 -10.20 -22.16 6.96
CA TRP A 238 -11.63 -21.85 7.14
C TRP A 238 -12.04 -20.57 6.39
N THR A 239 -11.16 -19.56 6.34
CA THR A 239 -11.41 -18.32 5.58
C THR A 239 -11.62 -18.64 4.10
N GLN A 240 -10.76 -19.45 3.50
CA GLN A 240 -10.88 -19.88 2.10
C GLN A 240 -12.14 -20.73 1.86
N LEU A 241 -12.49 -21.61 2.80
CA LEU A 241 -13.72 -22.41 2.71
C LEU A 241 -14.99 -21.54 2.75
N ILE A 242 -15.04 -20.54 3.64
CA ILE A 242 -16.15 -19.58 3.72
C ILE A 242 -16.22 -18.74 2.44
N MET A 243 -15.11 -18.15 2.01
CA MET A 243 -15.06 -17.30 0.81
C MET A 243 -15.50 -18.06 -0.45
N LYS A 244 -15.18 -19.36 -0.58
CA LYS A 244 -15.67 -20.22 -1.67
C LYS A 244 -17.19 -20.44 -1.68
N LYS A 245 -17.88 -20.25 -0.55
CA LYS A 245 -19.33 -20.47 -0.42
C LYS A 245 -20.14 -19.17 -0.49
N VAL A 246 -19.51 -18.03 -0.24
CA VAL A 246 -20.15 -16.72 -0.35
C VAL A 246 -20.40 -16.38 -1.82
N LYS A 247 -21.62 -15.94 -2.14
CA LYS A 247 -21.94 -15.41 -3.46
C LYS A 247 -21.41 -13.98 -3.59
N GLY A 248 -20.49 -13.76 -4.52
CA GLY A 248 -19.86 -12.46 -4.78
C GLY A 248 -18.45 -12.39 -4.22
N ARG A 249 -17.87 -11.18 -4.18
CA ARG A 249 -16.47 -10.98 -3.81
C ARG A 249 -16.27 -11.05 -2.31
N SER A 250 -15.17 -11.61 -1.87
CA SER A 250 -14.83 -11.69 -0.46
C SER A 250 -13.32 -11.64 -0.27
N MET A 251 -12.88 -11.13 0.88
CA MET A 251 -11.46 -11.01 1.22
C MET A 251 -11.25 -11.21 2.72
N ALA A 252 -10.02 -11.54 3.11
CA ALA A 252 -9.59 -11.57 4.50
C ALA A 252 -8.61 -10.44 4.82
N SER A 253 -8.66 -9.96 6.06
CA SER A 253 -7.70 -9.09 6.72
C SER A 253 -7.33 -9.77 8.04
N GLY A 254 -6.44 -10.76 7.95
CA GLY A 254 -5.91 -11.52 9.09
C GLY A 254 -4.52 -11.05 9.47
N ARG A 255 -4.17 -11.11 10.76
CA ARG A 255 -2.81 -10.79 11.24
C ARG A 255 -2.50 -11.47 12.56
N GLY A 256 -1.49 -12.31 12.58
CA GLY A 256 -1.07 -13.08 13.73
C GLY A 256 -0.58 -12.22 14.88
N GLY A 257 -0.91 -12.63 16.11
CA GLY A 257 -0.48 -11.94 17.32
C GLY A 257 -1.20 -10.62 17.62
N THR A 258 -2.22 -10.22 16.84
CA THR A 258 -2.98 -8.99 17.10
C THR A 258 -4.09 -9.17 18.12
N THR A 259 -4.48 -8.09 18.79
CA THR A 259 -5.69 -7.99 19.61
C THR A 259 -6.78 -7.20 18.89
N ILE A 260 -7.93 -7.00 19.54
CA ILE A 260 -9.02 -6.16 19.01
C ILE A 260 -8.56 -4.74 18.67
N ALA A 261 -7.59 -4.17 19.37
CA ALA A 261 -7.09 -2.83 19.10
C ALA A 261 -6.58 -2.69 17.64
N GLN A 262 -5.74 -3.63 17.19
CA GLN A 262 -5.26 -3.62 15.80
C GLN A 262 -6.35 -4.05 14.80
N VAL A 263 -7.34 -4.85 15.21
CA VAL A 263 -8.53 -5.10 14.37
C VAL A 263 -9.30 -3.80 14.12
N LEU A 264 -9.54 -2.99 15.16
CA LEU A 264 -10.23 -1.71 15.04
C LEU A 264 -9.45 -0.72 14.16
N ASP A 265 -8.12 -0.69 14.27
CA ASP A 265 -7.28 0.12 13.36
C ASP A 265 -7.43 -0.30 11.90
N ARG A 266 -7.46 -1.60 11.61
CA ARG A 266 -7.71 -2.11 10.25
C ARG A 266 -9.10 -1.78 9.77
N ILE A 267 -10.12 -1.95 10.61
CA ILE A 267 -11.50 -1.57 10.27
C ILE A 267 -11.56 -0.09 9.88
N LYS A 268 -10.98 0.80 10.69
CA LYS A 268 -10.92 2.25 10.41
C LYS A 268 -10.21 2.56 9.09
N ASN A 269 -9.13 1.84 8.77
CA ASN A 269 -8.29 2.11 7.60
C ASN A 269 -8.76 1.42 6.31
N GLU A 270 -9.52 0.32 6.39
CA GLU A 270 -9.84 -0.54 5.25
C GLU A 270 -11.33 -0.53 4.88
N LEU A 271 -12.21 -0.73 5.87
CA LEU A 271 -13.64 -0.96 5.64
C LEU A 271 -14.34 0.18 4.87
N PRO A 272 -14.12 1.47 5.19
CA PRO A 272 -14.78 2.58 4.49
C PRO A 272 -14.50 2.62 2.99
N TYR A 273 -13.35 2.08 2.58
CA TYR A 273 -12.85 2.17 1.20
C TYR A 273 -13.14 0.91 0.40
N VAL A 274 -13.15 -0.25 1.07
CA VAL A 274 -13.47 -1.55 0.46
C VAL A 274 -14.98 -1.74 0.31
N LYS A 275 -15.82 -1.12 1.15
CA LYS A 275 -17.30 -1.14 1.06
C LYS A 275 -17.91 -2.55 1.09
N SER A 276 -17.60 -3.33 2.13
CA SER A 276 -18.19 -4.65 2.28
C SER A 276 -19.66 -4.60 2.71
N LYS A 277 -20.49 -5.53 2.25
CA LYS A 277 -21.89 -5.70 2.69
C LYS A 277 -21.97 -6.35 4.08
N TYR A 278 -21.15 -7.36 4.33
CA TYR A 278 -21.03 -8.03 5.63
C TYR A 278 -19.58 -7.98 6.11
N VAL A 279 -19.43 -7.88 7.42
CA VAL A 279 -18.14 -7.97 8.10
C VAL A 279 -18.25 -9.11 9.12
N MET A 280 -17.27 -10.00 9.13
CA MET A 280 -17.13 -11.04 10.14
C MET A 280 -15.83 -10.80 10.88
N VAL A 281 -15.90 -10.73 12.20
CA VAL A 281 -14.71 -10.54 13.04
C VAL A 281 -14.52 -11.77 13.90
N THR A 282 -13.33 -12.36 13.85
CA THR A 282 -12.92 -13.51 14.66
C THR A 282 -11.69 -13.12 15.47
N ILE A 283 -11.90 -12.79 16.75
CA ILE A 283 -10.88 -12.28 17.66
C ILE A 283 -11.21 -12.72 19.10
N GLY A 284 -10.19 -12.88 19.94
CA GLY A 284 -10.37 -13.14 21.38
C GLY A 284 -9.34 -14.07 22.02
N THR A 285 -8.56 -14.80 21.22
CA THR A 285 -7.61 -15.80 21.73
C THR A 285 -6.29 -15.22 22.23
N ASN A 286 -5.86 -14.07 21.70
CA ASN A 286 -4.62 -13.43 22.11
C ASN A 286 -4.78 -12.64 23.43
N GLY A 287 -3.72 -12.61 24.24
CA GLY A 287 -3.68 -11.79 25.46
C GLY A 287 -3.83 -10.30 25.14
N GLY A 288 -4.53 -9.56 26.00
CA GLY A 288 -4.81 -8.12 25.82
C GLY A 288 -6.21 -7.80 25.26
N ASN A 289 -7.00 -8.81 24.89
CA ASN A 289 -8.43 -8.64 24.71
C ASN A 289 -9.11 -8.55 26.09
N THR A 290 -9.98 -7.56 26.26
CA THR A 290 -10.78 -7.33 27.47
C THR A 290 -12.24 -7.14 27.06
N GLU A 291 -13.18 -7.28 27.98
CA GLU A 291 -14.59 -7.00 27.68
C GLU A 291 -14.76 -5.56 27.14
N ALA A 292 -14.11 -4.59 27.78
CA ALA A 292 -14.19 -3.18 27.41
C ALA A 292 -13.76 -2.92 25.95
N ASN A 293 -12.62 -3.44 25.51
CA ASN A 293 -12.14 -3.17 24.15
C ASN A 293 -12.85 -4.02 23.08
N LEU A 294 -13.46 -5.15 23.46
CA LEU A 294 -14.32 -5.92 22.56
C LEU A 294 -15.67 -5.24 22.32
N SER A 295 -16.22 -4.55 23.33
CA SER A 295 -17.47 -3.78 23.19
C SER A 295 -17.36 -2.64 22.18
N GLU A 296 -16.18 -2.04 22.00
CA GLU A 296 -15.92 -1.01 20.97
C GLU A 296 -16.19 -1.49 19.53
N LEU A 297 -16.29 -2.80 19.29
CA LEU A 297 -16.60 -3.33 17.97
C LEU A 297 -18.09 -3.18 17.61
N VAL A 298 -18.96 -3.11 18.63
CA VAL A 298 -20.42 -3.24 18.49
C VAL A 298 -21.13 -1.90 18.71
N GLU A 299 -20.49 -0.96 19.39
CA GLU A 299 -20.97 0.40 19.68
C GLU A 299 -20.52 1.43 18.63
#